data_AF-A0A1G9VH59-F1
#
_entry.id   AF-A0A1G9VH59-F1
#
_cell.length_a   1.000
_cell.length_b   1.000
_cell.length_c   1.000
_cell.angle_alpha   90.00
_cell.angle_beta   90.00
_cell.angle_gamma   90.00
#
_symmetry.space_group_name_H-M   'P 1'
#
loop_
_entity.id
_entity.type
_entity.pdbx_description
1 polymer ?
#
loop_
_entity_poly.entity_id
_entity_poly.type
_entity_poly.pdbx_seq_one_letter_code
_entity_poly.pdbx_strand_id
1 'polypeptide(L)'
;MAWFGKKRMRGTTDTVVLTGEWTAEIWQPGPITVPAVVDVPSLLAQRPMPSILPDNEEFTRTFAGDDASMRTFWLLALLHHPDRAVVAQCLRSGQLTWVHAEDVAHYLADPKLADAATEAAWSLSDVGVRVLVNIVLSRGVVPSGSPRRKRSTVTERLRSTCPPERVEFFEAELARS
;
A
#
# COMPACT_ATOMS: atom_id res chain seq x y z
N MET A 1 9.89 -20.47 -18.48
CA MET A 1 10.36 -19.49 -19.48
C MET A 1 9.38 -18.34 -19.52
N ALA A 2 9.90 -17.11 -19.51
CA ALA A 2 9.19 -15.86 -19.31
C ALA A 2 8.20 -15.54 -20.44
N TRP A 3 7.09 -14.89 -20.11
CA TRP A 3 6.42 -13.92 -20.98
C TRP A 3 5.75 -12.85 -20.13
N PHE A 4 6.51 -11.81 -19.77
CA PHE A 4 5.98 -10.55 -19.25
C PHE A 4 5.36 -9.77 -20.41
N GLY A 5 4.06 -9.95 -20.63
CA GLY A 5 3.29 -9.09 -21.51
C GLY A 5 2.93 -7.78 -20.80
N LYS A 6 3.87 -6.82 -20.70
CA LYS A 6 3.50 -5.42 -20.43
C LYS A 6 2.77 -4.87 -21.66
N LYS A 7 1.48 -5.20 -21.79
CA LYS A 7 0.58 -4.51 -22.71
C LYS A 7 0.30 -3.13 -22.10
N ARG A 8 1.01 -2.11 -22.57
CA ARG A 8 0.57 -0.71 -22.39
C ARG A 8 -0.75 -0.57 -23.15
N MET A 9 -1.88 -0.79 -22.47
CA MET A 9 -3.15 -0.26 -22.95
C MET A 9 -3.02 1.25 -22.85
N ARG A 10 -3.08 1.94 -24.00
CA ARG A 10 -3.18 3.40 -24.07
C ARG A 10 -4.47 3.80 -23.38
N GLY A 11 -4.38 4.19 -22.11
CA GLY A 11 -5.28 5.18 -21.58
C GLY A 11 -5.16 6.44 -22.45
N THR A 12 -6.23 7.22 -22.53
CA THR A 12 -6.09 8.66 -22.79
C THR A 12 -4.94 9.18 -21.90
N THR A 13 -4.18 10.17 -22.36
CA THR A 13 -2.95 10.67 -21.70
C THR A 13 -3.10 11.05 -20.22
N ASP A 14 -4.32 11.03 -19.71
CA ASP A 14 -4.73 11.48 -18.39
C ASP A 14 -4.92 10.33 -17.39
N THR A 15 -4.90 9.05 -17.82
CA THR A 15 -5.10 7.89 -16.93
C THR A 15 -4.09 6.76 -17.11
N VAL A 16 -3.94 5.96 -16.05
CA VAL A 16 -3.14 4.74 -15.99
C VAL A 16 -4.03 3.57 -15.59
N VAL A 17 -3.85 2.44 -16.25
CA VAL A 17 -4.51 1.18 -15.92
C VAL A 17 -3.57 0.33 -15.07
N LEU A 18 -4.02 -0.02 -13.87
CA LEU A 18 -3.31 -0.87 -12.91
C LEU A 18 -3.94 -2.27 -12.89
N THR A 19 -3.10 -3.29 -12.75
CA THR A 19 -3.52 -4.69 -12.75
C THR A 19 -2.71 -5.50 -11.75
N GLY A 20 -3.33 -6.44 -11.05
CA GLY A 20 -2.67 -7.36 -10.12
C GLY A 20 -3.70 -8.14 -9.28
N GLU A 21 -3.24 -9.14 -8.53
CA GLU A 21 -4.11 -9.93 -7.65
C GLU A 21 -4.77 -9.08 -6.55
N TRP A 22 -4.05 -8.07 -6.04
CA TRP A 22 -4.52 -7.08 -5.06
C TRP A 22 -5.81 -6.35 -5.49
N THR A 23 -6.11 -6.28 -6.78
CA THR A 23 -7.34 -5.61 -7.27
C THR A 23 -8.61 -6.29 -6.76
N ALA A 24 -8.53 -7.60 -6.46
CA ALA A 24 -9.63 -8.35 -5.86
C ALA A 24 -9.94 -7.91 -4.42
N GLU A 25 -9.00 -7.26 -3.73
CA GLU A 25 -9.19 -6.73 -2.38
C GLU A 25 -10.07 -5.48 -2.36
N ILE A 26 -10.22 -4.79 -3.51
CA ILE A 26 -11.15 -3.65 -3.65
C ILE A 26 -12.58 -4.15 -3.89
N TRP A 27 -12.77 -5.06 -4.84
CA TRP A 27 -14.10 -5.58 -5.18
C TRP A 27 -14.05 -6.95 -5.83
N GLN A 28 -13.49 -7.02 -7.04
CA GLN A 28 -13.35 -8.24 -7.86
C GLN A 28 -12.09 -8.14 -8.71
N PRO A 29 -11.48 -9.27 -9.12
CA PRO A 29 -10.31 -9.25 -9.99
C PRO A 29 -10.59 -8.46 -11.27
N GLY A 30 -9.76 -7.45 -11.56
CA GLY A 30 -9.97 -6.61 -12.73
C GLY A 30 -9.03 -5.42 -12.78
N PRO A 31 -8.93 -4.73 -13.94
CA PRO A 31 -8.15 -3.51 -14.04
C PRO A 31 -8.76 -2.39 -13.20
N ILE A 32 -7.91 -1.62 -12.52
CA ILE A 32 -8.29 -0.36 -11.84
C ILE A 32 -7.70 0.80 -12.64
N THR A 33 -8.54 1.77 -13.01
CA THR A 33 -8.09 2.96 -13.74
C THR A 33 -7.93 4.12 -12.76
N VAL A 34 -6.75 4.73 -12.74
CA VAL A 34 -6.44 5.88 -11.89
C VAL A 34 -5.89 7.04 -12.73
N PRO A 35 -5.90 8.29 -12.25
CA PRO A 35 -5.27 9.40 -12.97
C PRO A 35 -3.77 9.18 -13.14
N ALA A 36 -3.23 9.53 -14.31
CA ALA A 36 -1.80 9.43 -14.59
C ALA A 36 -0.96 10.46 -13.82
N VAL A 37 -1.59 11.60 -13.49
CA VAL A 37 -1.05 12.65 -12.63
C VAL A 37 -2.09 12.92 -11.56
N VAL A 38 -1.70 12.80 -10.30
CA VAL A 38 -2.59 12.99 -9.15
C VAL A 38 -1.84 13.68 -8.02
N ASP A 39 -2.49 14.67 -7.41
CA ASP A 39 -2.10 15.19 -6.11
C ASP A 39 -2.87 14.43 -5.03
N VAL A 40 -2.17 13.52 -4.33
CA VAL A 40 -2.79 12.60 -3.38
C VAL A 40 -3.43 13.36 -2.20
N PRO A 41 -2.80 14.38 -1.59
CA PRO A 41 -3.43 15.16 -0.55
C PRO A 41 -4.76 15.79 -0.98
N SER A 42 -4.81 16.43 -2.16
CA SER A 42 -6.05 17.03 -2.66
C SER A 42 -7.13 15.99 -2.94
N LEU A 43 -6.76 14.82 -3.48
CA LEU A 43 -7.70 13.72 -3.69
C LEU A 43 -8.32 13.24 -2.36
N LEU A 44 -7.48 12.97 -1.35
CA LEU A 44 -7.94 12.46 -0.06
C LEU A 44 -8.75 13.49 0.74
N ALA A 45 -8.60 14.77 0.44
CA ALA A 45 -9.37 15.85 1.06
C ALA A 45 -10.81 16.00 0.50
N GLN A 46 -11.13 15.36 -0.63
CA GLN A 46 -12.45 15.50 -1.26
C GLN A 46 -13.58 14.95 -0.39
N ARG A 47 -14.74 15.61 -0.47
CA ARG A 47 -16.01 15.21 0.15
C ARG A 47 -17.20 15.58 -0.76
N PRO A 48 -18.03 14.63 -1.21
CA PRO A 48 -17.84 13.18 -1.05
C PRO A 48 -16.58 12.70 -1.79
N MET A 49 -16.01 11.59 -1.34
CA MET A 49 -14.89 10.95 -2.04
C MET A 49 -15.38 10.35 -3.37
N PRO A 50 -14.65 10.55 -4.49
CA PRO A 50 -15.03 9.96 -5.77
C PRO A 50 -14.87 8.44 -5.73
N SER A 51 -15.77 7.72 -6.42
CA SER A 51 -15.66 6.27 -6.56
C SER A 51 -14.39 5.87 -7.32
N ILE A 52 -13.64 4.89 -6.81
CA ILE A 52 -12.50 4.26 -7.52
C ILE A 52 -12.96 3.41 -8.71
N LEU A 53 -14.23 2.98 -8.71
CA LEU A 53 -14.88 2.24 -9.79
C LEU A 53 -16.16 2.98 -10.21
N PRO A 54 -16.04 4.14 -10.87
CA PRO A 54 -17.20 4.99 -11.19
C PRO A 54 -18.19 4.33 -12.15
N ASP A 55 -17.71 3.45 -13.04
CA ASP A 55 -18.54 2.73 -14.01
C ASP A 55 -19.18 1.45 -13.43
N ASN A 56 -18.90 1.09 -12.18
CA ASN A 56 -19.50 -0.05 -11.50
C ASN A 56 -20.63 0.43 -10.58
N GLU A 57 -21.87 0.30 -11.05
CA GLU A 57 -23.06 0.75 -10.33
C GLU A 57 -23.29 0.01 -9.00
N GLU A 58 -22.97 -1.29 -8.94
CA GLU A 58 -23.14 -2.11 -7.74
C GLU A 58 -22.16 -1.67 -6.65
N PHE A 59 -20.88 -1.53 -7.01
CA PHE A 59 -19.85 -1.03 -6.13
C PHE A 59 -20.18 0.38 -5.63
N THR A 60 -20.50 1.30 -6.56
CA THR A 60 -20.80 2.69 -6.24
C THR A 60 -22.01 2.82 -5.31
N ARG A 61 -23.03 1.96 -5.47
CA ARG A 61 -24.19 1.90 -4.59
C ARG A 61 -23.85 1.30 -3.22
N THR A 62 -23.04 0.25 -3.20
CA THR A 62 -22.61 -0.44 -1.96
C THR A 62 -21.84 0.49 -1.03
N PHE A 63 -20.96 1.32 -1.60
CA PHE A 63 -20.11 2.25 -0.85
C PHE A 63 -20.59 3.72 -0.94
N ALA A 64 -21.85 3.94 -1.29
CA ALA A 64 -22.41 5.28 -1.40
C ALA A 64 -22.33 6.02 -0.05
N GLY A 65 -21.58 7.12 -0.01
CA GLY A 65 -21.36 7.92 1.21
C GLY A 65 -20.33 7.35 2.18
N ASP A 66 -19.70 6.21 1.87
CA ASP A 66 -18.59 5.65 2.66
C ASP A 66 -17.24 6.21 2.20
N ASP A 67 -17.01 7.47 2.57
CA ASP A 67 -15.78 8.19 2.33
C ASP A 67 -14.53 7.49 2.93
N ALA A 68 -14.68 6.74 4.03
CA ALA A 68 -13.56 6.11 4.73
C ALA A 68 -13.05 4.87 3.97
N SER A 69 -13.97 4.00 3.55
CA SER A 69 -13.63 2.86 2.70
C SER A 69 -13.11 3.35 1.35
N MET A 70 -13.69 4.41 0.78
CA MET A 70 -13.23 4.95 -0.50
C MET A 70 -11.79 5.49 -0.43
N ARG A 71 -11.40 6.17 0.66
CA ARG A 71 -9.99 6.57 0.87
C ARG A 71 -9.06 5.37 0.97
N THR A 72 -9.50 4.32 1.65
CA THR A 72 -8.73 3.05 1.74
C THR A 72 -8.52 2.46 0.34
N PHE A 73 -9.57 2.36 -0.48
CA PHE A 73 -9.44 1.80 -1.84
C PHE A 73 -8.58 2.67 -2.77
N TRP A 74 -8.68 4.00 -2.67
CA TRP A 74 -7.80 4.90 -3.42
C TRP A 74 -6.35 4.75 -3.01
N LEU A 75 -6.05 4.67 -1.71
CA LEU A 75 -4.68 4.48 -1.23
C LEU A 75 -4.12 3.13 -1.68
N LEU A 76 -4.91 2.05 -1.58
CA LEU A 76 -4.54 0.73 -2.09
C LEU A 76 -4.19 0.79 -3.58
N ALA A 77 -5.05 1.40 -4.42
CA ALA A 77 -4.77 1.54 -5.84
C ALA A 77 -3.53 2.40 -6.13
N LEU A 78 -3.40 3.56 -5.49
CA LEU A 78 -2.31 4.51 -5.78
C LEU A 78 -0.95 4.05 -5.24
N LEU A 79 -0.91 3.15 -4.25
CA LEU A 79 0.32 2.47 -3.86
C LEU A 79 0.87 1.57 -4.97
N HIS A 80 0.09 1.19 -5.98
CA HIS A 80 0.58 0.48 -7.17
C HIS A 80 0.84 1.39 -8.39
N HIS A 81 0.76 2.71 -8.21
CA HIS A 81 0.97 3.66 -9.30
C HIS A 81 2.40 3.61 -9.87
N PRO A 82 2.61 3.70 -11.20
CA PRO A 82 3.95 3.63 -11.79
C PRO A 82 4.84 4.83 -11.48
N ASP A 83 4.25 5.98 -11.15
CA ASP A 83 4.97 7.15 -10.65
C ASP A 83 5.25 7.02 -9.15
N ARG A 84 6.53 6.96 -8.81
CA ARG A 84 7.01 6.85 -7.41
C ARG A 84 6.69 8.08 -6.58
N ALA A 85 6.51 9.25 -7.20
CA ALA A 85 6.11 10.45 -6.47
C ALA A 85 4.71 10.29 -5.88
N VAL A 86 3.78 9.68 -6.63
CA VAL A 86 2.43 9.35 -6.15
C VAL A 86 2.50 8.36 -5.00
N VAL A 87 3.26 7.28 -5.14
CA VAL A 87 3.46 6.28 -4.08
C VAL A 87 4.04 6.93 -2.80
N ALA A 88 5.05 7.79 -2.93
CA ALA A 88 5.64 8.50 -1.81
C ALA A 88 4.63 9.42 -1.09
N GLN A 89 3.75 10.08 -1.83
CA GLN A 89 2.67 10.88 -1.23
C GLN A 89 1.66 10.00 -0.48
N CYS A 90 1.29 8.84 -1.03
CA CYS A 90 0.43 7.87 -0.34
C CYS A 90 1.05 7.39 0.98
N LEU A 91 2.34 7.02 0.97
CA LEU A 91 3.07 6.58 2.17
C LEU A 91 3.09 7.66 3.25
N ARG A 92 3.22 8.94 2.88
CA ARG A 92 3.24 10.08 3.80
C ARG A 92 1.85 10.61 4.17
N SER A 93 0.77 10.02 3.68
CA SER A 93 -0.58 10.55 3.87
C SER A 93 -1.05 10.53 5.32
N GLY A 94 -0.47 9.67 6.17
CA GLY A 94 -0.93 9.43 7.53
C GLY A 94 -2.30 8.72 7.61
N GLN A 95 -2.82 8.24 6.48
CA GLN A 95 -4.17 7.64 6.37
C GLN A 95 -4.13 6.14 6.05
N LEU A 96 -2.94 5.52 6.03
CA LEU A 96 -2.82 4.08 5.79
C LEU A 96 -3.37 3.29 6.99
N THR A 97 -4.18 2.29 6.68
CA THR A 97 -4.69 1.28 7.63
C THR A 97 -3.93 -0.04 7.49
N TRP A 98 -4.25 -1.02 8.34
CA TRP A 98 -3.66 -2.36 8.31
C TRP A 98 -3.79 -3.07 6.95
N VAL A 99 -4.78 -2.69 6.12
CA VAL A 99 -4.99 -3.23 4.77
C VAL A 99 -3.78 -2.96 3.87
N HIS A 100 -3.06 -1.85 4.08
CA HIS A 100 -1.91 -1.45 3.27
C HIS A 100 -0.58 -2.00 3.79
N ALA A 101 -0.59 -2.85 4.83
CA ALA A 101 0.64 -3.32 5.48
C ALA A 101 1.56 -4.09 4.52
N GLU A 102 0.98 -4.81 3.54
CA GLU A 102 1.75 -5.51 2.51
C GLU A 102 2.47 -4.55 1.58
N ASP A 103 1.79 -3.50 1.09
CA ASP A 103 2.41 -2.47 0.26
C ASP A 103 3.52 -1.72 1.00
N VAL A 104 3.28 -1.35 2.26
CA VAL A 104 4.31 -0.71 3.09
C VAL A 104 5.50 -1.65 3.24
N ALA A 105 5.28 -2.93 3.53
CA ALA A 105 6.35 -3.92 3.64
C ALA A 105 7.14 -4.09 2.33
N HIS A 106 6.46 -4.05 1.17
CA HIS A 106 7.10 -4.06 -0.14
C HIS A 106 8.05 -2.86 -0.31
N TYR A 107 7.61 -1.67 0.07
CA TYR A 107 8.38 -0.43 -0.12
C TYR A 107 9.52 -0.21 0.87
N LEU A 108 9.53 -0.90 2.03
CA LEU A 108 10.67 -0.89 2.95
C LEU A 108 11.98 -1.36 2.29
N ALA A 109 11.90 -2.17 1.24
CA ALA A 109 13.05 -2.67 0.50
C ALA A 109 13.42 -1.82 -0.74
N ASP A 110 12.64 -0.80 -1.12
CA ASP A 110 12.97 0.11 -2.23
C ASP A 110 13.82 1.27 -1.72
N PRO A 111 15.09 1.42 -2.14
CA PRO A 111 15.97 2.48 -1.66
C PRO A 111 15.44 3.90 -1.85
N LYS A 112 14.54 4.13 -2.82
CA LYS A 112 13.96 5.46 -3.08
C LYS A 112 12.72 5.76 -2.24
N LEU A 113 12.09 4.74 -1.66
CA LEU A 113 10.85 4.87 -0.90
C LEU A 113 11.01 4.41 0.55
N ALA A 114 12.15 3.79 0.91
CA ALA A 114 12.37 3.18 2.22
C ALA A 114 12.15 4.15 3.39
N ASP A 115 12.55 5.42 3.27
CA ASP A 115 12.34 6.41 4.33
C ASP A 115 10.85 6.70 4.53
N ALA A 116 10.12 7.00 3.46
CA ALA A 116 8.67 7.23 3.50
C ALA A 116 7.90 5.97 3.97
N ALA A 117 8.33 4.78 3.53
CA ALA A 117 7.73 3.52 3.97
C ALA A 117 8.00 3.23 5.45
N THR A 118 9.15 3.67 5.98
CA THR A 118 9.48 3.52 7.40
C THR A 118 8.62 4.42 8.27
N GLU A 119 8.45 5.70 7.87
CA GLU A 119 7.51 6.62 8.52
C GLU A 119 6.08 6.07 8.47
N ALA A 120 5.67 5.55 7.31
CA ALA A 120 4.36 4.95 7.11
C ALA A 120 4.15 3.72 8.02
N ALA A 121 5.16 2.84 8.14
CA ALA A 121 5.11 1.66 8.99
C ALA A 121 4.81 2.01 10.45
N TRP A 122 5.44 3.07 10.98
CA TRP A 122 5.20 3.52 12.34
C TRP A 122 3.90 4.31 12.53
N SER A 123 3.33 4.81 11.44
CA SER A 123 2.02 5.47 11.45
C SER A 123 0.85 4.46 11.43
N LEU A 124 1.11 3.19 11.12
CA LEU A 124 0.10 2.13 11.19
C LEU A 124 -0.36 1.90 12.63
N SER A 125 -1.56 1.34 12.81
CA SER A 125 -1.99 0.80 14.09
C SER A 125 -1.17 -0.43 14.49
N ASP A 126 -1.24 -0.86 15.76
CA ASP A 126 -0.55 -2.07 16.24
C ASP A 126 -0.91 -3.32 15.42
N VAL A 127 -2.17 -3.42 14.97
CA VAL A 127 -2.61 -4.49 14.06
C VAL A 127 -1.84 -4.41 12.73
N GLY A 128 -1.72 -3.23 12.14
CA GLY A 128 -0.97 -3.02 10.90
C GLY A 128 0.51 -3.32 11.05
N VAL A 129 1.15 -2.87 12.15
CA VAL A 129 2.55 -3.19 12.45
C VAL A 129 2.75 -4.69 12.64
N ARG A 130 1.86 -5.39 13.33
CA ARG A 130 1.92 -6.85 13.47
C ARG A 130 1.85 -7.56 12.12
N VAL A 131 0.91 -7.17 11.25
CA VAL A 131 0.80 -7.73 9.89
C VAL A 131 2.09 -7.48 9.11
N LEU A 132 2.61 -6.24 9.14
CA LEU A 132 3.86 -5.86 8.48
C LEU A 132 5.04 -6.71 8.97
N VAL A 133 5.19 -6.90 10.28
CA VAL A 133 6.26 -7.73 10.86
C VAL A 133 6.14 -9.18 10.39
N ASN A 134 4.92 -9.74 10.38
CA ASN A 134 4.71 -11.09 9.88
C ASN A 134 5.10 -11.24 8.41
N ILE A 135 4.83 -10.23 7.57
CA ILE A 135 5.21 -10.21 6.15
C ILE A 135 6.74 -10.13 6.00
N VAL A 136 7.39 -9.18 6.70
CA VAL A 136 8.85 -8.97 6.65
C VAL A 136 9.61 -10.21 7.11
N LEU A 137 9.12 -10.89 8.16
CA LEU A 137 9.72 -12.11 8.68
C LEU A 137 9.27 -13.37 7.93
N SER A 138 8.29 -13.26 7.03
CA SER A 138 7.69 -14.35 6.26
C SER A 138 7.03 -15.44 7.13
N ARG A 139 6.32 -15.04 8.18
CA ARG A 139 5.61 -15.93 9.12
C ARG A 139 4.24 -16.39 8.58
N GLY A 140 4.20 -16.83 7.33
CA GLY A 140 3.01 -17.42 6.69
C GLY A 140 2.48 -16.71 5.43
N VAL A 141 2.05 -17.55 4.48
CA VAL A 141 1.19 -17.36 3.27
C VAL A 141 1.70 -16.58 2.06
N VAL A 142 2.68 -15.66 2.11
CA VAL A 142 3.17 -15.02 0.87
C VAL A 142 4.64 -15.38 0.58
N PRO A 143 4.98 -15.95 -0.59
CA PRO A 143 6.34 -16.25 -0.98
C PRO A 143 7.04 -14.93 -1.34
N SER A 144 7.41 -14.11 -0.36
CA SER A 144 8.20 -12.93 -0.63
C SER A 144 9.61 -13.39 -0.98
N GLY A 145 9.94 -13.31 -2.27
CA GLY A 145 11.28 -13.52 -2.84
C GLY A 145 12.33 -12.51 -2.33
N SER A 146 12.14 -11.94 -1.14
CA SER A 146 13.06 -11.04 -0.46
C SER A 146 14.21 -11.85 0.14
N PRO A 147 15.45 -11.71 -0.37
CA PRO A 147 16.62 -12.41 0.15
C PRO A 147 16.79 -12.15 1.65
N ARG A 148 17.27 -13.14 2.42
CA ARG A 148 17.55 -13.02 3.87
C ARG A 148 18.28 -11.72 4.27
N ARG A 149 19.23 -11.27 3.44
CA ARG A 149 19.97 -10.01 3.65
C ARG A 149 19.10 -8.75 3.60
N LYS A 150 18.03 -8.74 2.81
CA LYS A 150 17.08 -7.62 2.77
C LYS A 150 16.24 -7.55 4.05
N ARG A 151 15.95 -8.70 4.68
CA ARG A 151 15.17 -8.75 5.93
C ARG A 151 15.94 -8.13 7.09
N SER A 152 17.21 -8.48 7.28
CA SER A 152 18.03 -7.92 8.37
C SER A 152 18.15 -6.40 8.26
N THR A 153 18.40 -5.87 7.07
CA THR A 153 18.49 -4.41 6.85
C THR A 153 17.16 -3.71 7.10
N VAL A 154 16.02 -4.30 6.70
CA VAL A 154 14.70 -3.73 6.97
C VAL A 154 14.39 -3.76 8.47
N THR A 155 14.64 -4.88 9.15
CA THR A 155 14.42 -5.00 10.59
C THR A 155 15.31 -4.06 11.39
N GLU A 156 16.59 -3.93 11.04
CA GLU A 156 17.51 -2.98 11.69
C GLU A 156 17.03 -1.54 11.52
N ARG A 157 16.60 -1.16 10.32
CA ARG A 157 16.03 0.17 10.04
C ARG A 157 14.77 0.44 10.85
N LEU A 158 13.84 -0.51 10.90
CA LEU A 158 12.64 -0.39 11.72
C LEU A 158 13.05 -0.22 13.19
N ARG A 159 13.92 -1.09 13.72
CA ARG A 159 14.41 -0.98 15.09
C ARG A 159 15.05 0.37 15.40
N SER A 160 15.88 0.91 14.50
CA SER A 160 16.56 2.19 14.72
C SER A 160 15.65 3.42 14.62
N THR A 161 14.44 3.26 14.05
CA THR A 161 13.45 4.34 13.88
C THR A 161 12.20 4.13 14.71
N CYS A 162 12.18 3.07 15.53
CA CYS A 162 11.02 2.72 16.34
C CYS A 162 10.73 3.84 17.35
N PRO A 163 9.50 4.38 17.37
CA PRO A 163 9.10 5.35 18.38
C PRO A 163 9.26 4.77 19.79
N PRO A 164 9.76 5.55 20.79
CA PRO A 164 10.02 5.05 22.14
C PRO A 164 8.83 4.31 22.78
N GLU A 165 7.62 4.81 22.55
CA GLU A 165 6.38 4.26 23.07
C GLU A 165 5.99 2.91 22.44
N ARG A 166 6.61 2.53 21.31
CA ARG A 166 6.33 1.28 20.59
C ARG A 166 7.43 0.23 20.71
N VAL A 167 8.55 0.53 21.37
CA VAL A 167 9.72 -0.36 21.44
C VAL A 167 9.37 -1.71 22.05
N GLU A 168 8.68 -1.74 23.20
CA GLU A 168 8.32 -3.00 23.88
C GLU A 168 7.42 -3.88 22.99
N PHE A 169 6.39 -3.28 22.40
CA PHE A 169 5.49 -3.95 21.47
C PHE A 169 6.27 -4.51 20.26
N PHE A 170 7.13 -3.71 19.65
CA PHE A 170 7.88 -4.13 18.47
C PHE A 170 8.85 -5.27 18.76
N GLU A 171 9.63 -5.19 19.85
CA GLU A 171 10.54 -6.28 20.23
C GLU A 171 9.76 -7.55 20.61
N ALA A 172 8.59 -7.43 21.24
CA ALA A 172 7.73 -8.58 21.51
C ALA A 172 7.24 -9.25 20.21
N GLU A 173 6.85 -8.46 19.20
CA GLU A 173 6.47 -8.99 17.89
C GLU A 173 7.68 -9.62 17.16
N LEU A 174 8.88 -9.06 17.28
CA LEU A 174 10.11 -9.66 16.72
C LEU A 174 10.46 -10.99 17.41
N ALA A 175 10.31 -11.08 18.74
CA ALA A 175 10.68 -12.26 19.53
C ALA A 175 9.72 -13.46 19.40
N ARG A 176 8.52 -13.26 18.84
CA ARG A 176 7.55 -14.33 18.54
C ARG A 176 7.98 -15.29 17.40
N SER A 177 9.29 -15.42 17.16
CA SER A 177 9.91 -16.23 16.09
C SER A 177 9.95 -17.70 16.43
#